data_AF-A0AAV4B8T3-F1
#
_entry.id   AF-A0AAV4B8T3-F1
#
_cell.length_a   1.000
_cell.length_b   1.000
_cell.length_c   1.000
_cell.angle_alpha   90.00
_cell.angle_beta   90.00
_cell.angle_gamma   90.00
#
_symmetry.space_group_name_H-M   'P 1'
#
loop_
_entity.id
_entity.type
_entity.pdbx_description
1 polymer ?
#
loop_
_entity_poly.entity_id
_entity_poly.type
_entity_poly.pdbx_seq_one_letter_code
_entity_poly.pdbx_strand_id
1 'polypeptide(L)'
;MGVVFSNLLQDEALSVFLSLNPAEGADYQSAKRVLLRRFNCDKNGFKSLFLSVRPQDDEDFGTFINRAKRYFDRWVELSEVTTLEGLSYLICSEIAVQACDEDFVAYVKDPSPSDMVSLKAVASAYIDARPNKSF
;
A
#
# COMPACT_ATOMS: atom_id res chain seq x y z
N MET A 1 35.29 4.10 11.48
CA MET A 1 34.29 5.12 11.87
C MET A 1 32.99 4.79 11.14
N GLY A 2 31.91 4.48 11.87
CA GLY A 2 30.60 4.28 11.26
C GLY A 2 30.02 5.64 10.86
N VAL A 3 29.47 5.74 9.65
CA VAL A 3 28.77 6.95 9.23
C VAL A 3 27.49 7.08 10.05
N VAL A 4 27.27 8.24 10.70
CA VAL A 4 26.02 8.52 11.42
C VAL A 4 24.90 8.61 10.39
N PHE A 5 23.82 7.84 10.59
CA PHE A 5 22.72 7.69 9.62
C PHE A 5 22.13 9.03 9.13
N SER A 6 22.05 10.04 10.01
CA SER A 6 21.62 11.40 9.66
C SER A 6 22.46 12.05 8.56
N ASN A 7 23.74 11.74 8.47
CA ASN A 7 24.66 12.32 7.48
C ASN A 7 24.44 11.76 6.07
N LEU A 8 23.65 10.69 5.95
CA LEU A 8 23.27 10.09 4.66
C LEU A 8 21.91 10.58 4.16
N LEU A 9 21.18 11.34 4.98
CA LEU A 9 19.88 11.90 4.62
C LEU A 9 20.05 13.30 4.03
N GLN A 10 19.23 13.63 3.05
CA GLN A 10 19.23 14.94 2.39
C GLN A 10 17.87 15.61 2.51
N ASP A 11 17.87 16.94 2.60
CA ASP A 11 16.71 17.82 2.54
C ASP A 11 15.50 17.34 3.35
N GLU A 12 14.40 16.97 2.68
CA GLU A 12 13.16 16.57 3.33
C GLU A 12 13.33 15.32 4.20
N ALA A 13 14.17 14.36 3.79
CA ALA A 13 14.42 13.16 4.58
C ALA A 13 15.17 13.49 5.87
N LEU A 14 16.12 14.44 5.81
CA LEU A 14 16.82 14.94 6.97
C LEU A 14 15.88 15.72 7.90
N SER A 15 15.03 16.59 7.34
CA SER A 15 14.03 17.35 8.11
C SER A 15 13.08 16.43 8.89
N VAL A 16 12.59 15.37 8.25
CA VAL A 16 11.71 14.37 8.87
C VAL A 16 12.45 13.61 9.97
N PHE A 17 13.68 13.20 9.73
CA PHE A 17 14.49 12.51 10.73
C PHE A 17 14.77 13.39 11.97
N LEU A 18 15.06 14.68 11.77
CA LEU A 18 15.29 15.63 12.86
C LEU A 18 14.00 15.97 13.64
N SER A 19 12.83 15.75 13.04
CA SER A 19 11.54 15.93 13.71
C SER A 19 11.12 14.75 14.62
N LEU A 20 11.84 13.62 14.53
CA LEU A 20 11.59 12.44 15.38
C LEU A 20 11.91 12.75 16.84
N ASN A 21 11.17 12.12 17.76
CA ASN A 21 11.54 12.21 19.16
C ASN A 21 12.86 11.46 19.43
N PRO A 22 13.59 11.76 20.52
CA PRO A 22 14.90 11.16 20.78
C PRO A 22 14.90 9.63 20.86
N ALA A 23 13.79 9.01 21.27
CA ALA A 23 13.66 7.56 21.34
C ALA A 23 13.48 6.94 19.93
N GLU A 24 12.70 7.57 19.06
CA GLU A 24 12.49 7.16 17.67
C GLU A 24 13.72 7.37 16.80
N GLY A 25 14.47 8.46 17.02
CA GLY A 25 15.70 8.76 16.29
C GLY A 25 16.89 7.88 16.69
N ALA A 26 16.88 7.33 17.91
CA ALA A 26 17.91 6.42 18.41
C ALA A 26 17.74 4.96 17.93
N ASP A 27 16.51 4.55 17.57
CA ASP A 27 16.24 3.24 16.98
C ASP A 27 16.16 3.32 15.45
N TYR A 28 17.12 2.70 14.77
CA TYR A 28 17.17 2.65 13.31
C TYR A 28 15.89 2.08 12.69
N GLN A 29 15.25 1.07 13.31
CA GLN A 29 14.05 0.48 12.74
C GLN A 29 12.85 1.43 12.81
N SER A 30 12.71 2.15 13.92
CA SER A 30 11.69 3.19 14.08
C SER A 30 11.93 4.38 13.15
N ALA A 31 13.15 4.92 13.09
CA ALA A 31 13.49 5.99 12.15
C ALA A 31 13.27 5.60 10.68
N LYS A 32 13.70 4.39 10.29
CA LYS A 32 13.48 3.83 8.95
C LYS A 32 11.98 3.73 8.64
N ARG A 33 11.17 3.26 9.59
CA ARG A 33 9.71 3.12 9.39
C ARG A 33 9.04 4.47 9.17
N VAL A 34 9.39 5.50 9.95
CA VAL A 34 8.81 6.84 9.80
C VAL A 34 9.22 7.47 8.48
N LEU A 35 10.49 7.36 8.09
CA LEU A 35 10.96 7.83 6.79
C LEU A 35 10.23 7.13 5.64
N LEU A 36 10.16 5.80 5.67
CA LEU A 36 9.45 5.03 4.64
C LEU A 36 7.98 5.46 4.54
N ARG A 37 7.29 5.63 5.66
CA ARG A 37 5.89 6.10 5.68
C ARG A 37 5.75 7.51 5.10
N ARG A 38 6.65 8.43 5.48
CA ARG A 38 6.62 9.82 5.03
C ARG A 38 6.78 9.95 3.52
N PHE A 39 7.62 9.11 2.91
CA PHE A 39 7.84 9.08 1.46
C PHE A 39 6.89 8.11 0.73
N ASN A 40 5.78 7.70 1.36
CA ASN A 40 4.81 6.75 0.79
C ASN A 40 5.48 5.45 0.29
N CYS A 41 6.58 5.05 0.91
CA CYS A 41 7.25 3.78 0.64
C CYS A 41 6.62 2.62 1.44
N ASP A 42 5.30 2.65 1.59
CA ASP A 42 4.48 1.60 2.21
C ASP A 42 3.57 0.92 1.18
N LYS A 43 2.84 -0.11 1.62
CA LYS A 43 1.92 -0.89 0.76
C LYS A 43 0.96 0.01 -0.01
N ASN A 44 0.36 1.00 0.65
CA ASN A 44 -0.67 1.85 0.06
C ASN A 44 -0.08 2.88 -0.90
N GLY A 45 1.11 3.40 -0.59
CA GLY A 45 1.82 4.30 -1.48
C GLY A 45 2.23 3.64 -2.79
N PHE A 46 2.83 2.45 -2.74
CA PHE A 46 3.19 1.70 -3.96
C PHE A 46 1.96 1.22 -4.74
N LYS A 47 0.87 0.85 -4.05
CA LYS A 47 -0.43 0.59 -4.70
C LYS A 47 -0.92 1.79 -5.48
N SER A 48 -0.97 2.97 -4.85
CA SER A 48 -1.41 4.20 -5.50
C SER A 48 -0.55 4.53 -6.71
N LEU A 49 0.78 4.45 -6.57
CA LEU A 49 1.72 4.69 -7.66
C LEU A 49 1.52 3.72 -8.84
N PHE A 50 1.25 2.44 -8.56
CA PHE A 50 0.99 1.44 -9.59
C PHE A 50 -0.31 1.73 -10.35
N LEU A 51 -1.42 1.97 -9.65
CA LEU A 51 -2.73 2.20 -10.27
C LEU A 51 -2.82 3.53 -11.03
N SER A 52 -2.10 4.55 -10.56
CA SER A 52 -2.04 5.87 -11.21
C SER A 52 -0.89 5.99 -12.21
N VAL A 53 -0.12 4.93 -12.47
CA VAL A 53 1.07 5.03 -13.33
C VAL A 53 0.66 5.45 -14.75
N ARG A 54 1.35 6.44 -15.31
CA ARG A 54 1.19 6.92 -16.68
C ARG A 54 2.57 7.18 -17.29
N PRO A 55 2.76 7.04 -18.61
CA PRO A 55 4.00 7.44 -19.27
C PRO A 55 4.33 8.91 -18.98
N GLN A 56 5.62 9.22 -18.84
CA GLN A 56 6.11 10.61 -18.71
C GLN A 56 6.56 11.14 -20.08
N ASP A 57 6.57 12.47 -20.23
CA ASP A 57 6.80 13.14 -21.53
C ASP A 57 8.13 12.76 -22.21
N ASP A 58 9.18 12.48 -21.43
CA ASP A 58 10.52 12.13 -21.91
C ASP A 58 10.88 10.64 -21.65
N GLU A 59 9.89 9.78 -21.36
CA GLU A 59 10.11 8.38 -20.98
C GLU A 59 9.89 7.43 -22.17
N ASP A 60 10.91 6.62 -22.50
CA ASP A 60 10.73 5.49 -23.41
C ASP A 60 9.80 4.41 -22.81
N PHE A 61 9.06 3.71 -23.66
CA PHE A 61 8.07 2.72 -23.23
C PHE A 61 8.68 1.59 -22.38
N GLY A 62 9.92 1.17 -22.66
CA GLY A 62 10.62 0.18 -21.84
C GLY A 62 10.88 0.68 -20.42
N THR A 63 11.26 1.95 -20.27
CA THR A 63 11.44 2.60 -18.97
C THR A 63 10.12 2.70 -18.21
N PHE A 64 9.04 3.08 -18.89
CA PHE A 64 7.69 3.13 -18.32
C PHE A 64 7.24 1.78 -17.76
N ILE A 65 7.35 0.70 -18.55
CA ILE A 65 6.95 -0.64 -18.11
C ILE A 65 7.82 -1.11 -16.93
N ASN A 66 9.12 -0.86 -16.95
CA ASN A 66 10.01 -1.18 -15.83
C ASN A 66 9.61 -0.42 -14.55
N ARG A 67 9.21 0.85 -14.66
CA ARG A 67 8.72 1.64 -13.53
C ARG A 67 7.40 1.12 -12.98
N ALA A 68 6.43 0.81 -13.85
CA ALA A 68 5.16 0.19 -13.46
C ALA A 68 5.39 -1.16 -12.77
N LYS A 69 6.27 -2.01 -13.32
CA LYS A 69 6.65 -3.28 -12.72
C LYS A 69 7.28 -3.11 -11.35
N ARG A 70 8.19 -2.15 -11.17
CA ARG A 70 8.81 -1.87 -9.87
C ARG A 70 7.79 -1.49 -8.80
N TYR A 71 6.79 -0.67 -9.15
CA TYR A 71 5.73 -0.32 -8.21
C TYR A 71 4.88 -1.54 -7.83
N PHE A 72 4.53 -2.37 -8.82
CA PHE A 72 3.80 -3.62 -8.60
C PHE A 72 4.57 -4.59 -7.70
N ASP A 73 5.82 -4.90 -8.05
CA ASP A 73 6.66 -5.84 -7.28
C ASP A 73 6.78 -5.38 -5.82
N ARG A 74 6.99 -4.08 -5.62
CA ARG A 74 7.12 -3.52 -4.27
C ARG A 74 5.81 -3.53 -3.49
N TRP A 75 4.68 -3.29 -4.17
CA TRP A 75 3.36 -3.42 -3.57
C TRP A 75 3.09 -4.87 -3.12
N VAL A 76 3.43 -5.86 -3.95
CA VAL A 76 3.29 -7.29 -3.63
C VAL A 76 4.19 -7.68 -2.46
N GLU A 77 5.47 -7.27 -2.48
CA GLU A 77 6.45 -7.53 -1.42
C GLU A 77 5.96 -6.98 -0.07
N LEU A 78 5.53 -5.71 -0.04
CA LEU A 78 5.02 -5.05 1.18
C LEU A 78 3.63 -5.55 1.60
N SER A 79 2.93 -6.28 0.74
CA SER A 79 1.69 -6.99 1.07
C SER A 79 1.93 -8.39 1.61
N GLU A 80 3.20 -8.84 1.67
CA GLU A 80 3.62 -10.16 2.17
C GLU A 80 2.95 -11.32 1.42
N VAL A 81 2.60 -11.10 0.15
CA VAL A 81 1.94 -12.09 -0.69
C VAL A 81 2.99 -13.01 -1.34
N THR A 82 2.87 -14.32 -1.09
CA THR A 82 3.81 -15.32 -1.60
C THR A 82 3.16 -16.36 -2.52
N THR A 83 1.83 -16.36 -2.62
CA THR A 83 1.07 -17.33 -3.42
C THR A 83 0.31 -16.64 -4.55
N LEU A 84 0.06 -17.39 -5.64
CA LEU A 84 -0.77 -16.90 -6.74
C LEU A 84 -2.19 -16.55 -6.28
N GLU A 85 -2.73 -17.34 -5.34
CA GLU A 85 -4.05 -17.09 -4.75
C GLU A 85 -4.06 -15.81 -3.92
N GLY A 86 -3.03 -15.56 -3.10
CA GLY A 86 -2.89 -14.31 -2.35
C GLY A 86 -2.73 -13.10 -3.28
N LEU A 87 -2.06 -13.26 -4.43
CA LEU A 87 -1.93 -12.19 -5.42
C LEU A 87 -3.27 -11.89 -6.09
N SER A 88 -4.00 -12.95 -6.45
CA SER A 88 -5.35 -12.82 -6.99
C SER A 88 -6.28 -12.14 -5.99
N TYR A 89 -6.16 -12.49 -4.69
CA TYR A 89 -6.87 -11.82 -3.62
C TYR A 89 -6.53 -10.33 -3.54
N LEU A 90 -5.23 -9.98 -3.50
CA LEU A 90 -4.75 -8.61 -3.39
C LEU A 90 -5.29 -7.71 -4.52
N ILE A 91 -5.25 -8.19 -5.76
CA ILE A 91 -5.68 -7.41 -6.92
C ILE A 91 -7.20 -7.29 -6.98
N CYS A 92 -7.90 -8.42 -6.89
CA CYS A 92 -9.36 -8.43 -7.05
C CYS A 92 -10.08 -7.74 -5.89
N SER A 93 -9.56 -7.83 -4.65
CA SER A 93 -10.13 -7.10 -3.51
C SER A 93 -10.02 -5.58 -3.69
N GLU A 94 -8.90 -5.09 -4.25
CA GLU A 94 -8.74 -3.67 -4.54
C GLU A 94 -9.73 -3.19 -5.61
N ILE A 95 -9.90 -3.96 -6.69
CA ILE A 95 -10.90 -3.65 -7.74
C ILE A 95 -12.31 -3.64 -7.15
N ALA A 96 -12.65 -4.64 -6.33
CA ALA A 96 -13.96 -4.72 -5.70
C ALA A 96 -14.23 -3.49 -4.81
N VAL A 97 -13.28 -3.11 -3.97
CA VAL A 97 -13.41 -1.92 -3.11
C VAL A 97 -13.56 -0.63 -3.92
N GLN A 98 -12.90 -0.50 -5.08
CA GLN A 98 -13.03 0.67 -5.94
C GLN A 98 -14.34 0.71 -6.73
N ALA A 99 -14.96 -0.46 -6.98
CA ALA A 99 -16.20 -0.57 -7.74
C ALA A 99 -17.47 -0.44 -6.89
N CYS A 100 -17.34 -0.55 -5.56
CA CYS A 100 -18.46 -0.55 -4.62
C CYS A 100 -18.64 0.83 -3.93
N ASP A 101 -19.82 1.04 -3.36
CA ASP A 101 -20.16 2.24 -2.60
C ASP A 101 -19.41 2.35 -1.26
N GLU A 102 -19.35 3.56 -0.71
CA GLU A 102 -18.62 3.83 0.53
C GLU A 102 -19.18 3.06 1.74
N ASP A 103 -20.49 2.77 1.75
CA ASP A 103 -21.15 2.04 2.83
C ASP A 103 -20.72 0.57 2.86
N PHE A 104 -20.64 -0.07 1.69
CA PHE A 104 -20.15 -1.42 1.54
C PHE A 104 -18.67 -1.51 1.89
N VAL A 105 -17.86 -0.58 1.38
CA VAL A 105 -16.42 -0.53 1.67
C VAL A 105 -16.17 -0.35 3.16
N ALA A 106 -16.94 0.49 3.84
CA ALA A 106 -16.84 0.66 5.29
C ALA A 106 -17.19 -0.64 6.04
N TYR A 107 -18.24 -1.35 5.59
CA TYR A 107 -18.65 -2.61 6.20
C TYR A 107 -17.59 -3.72 6.03
N VAL A 108 -16.97 -3.84 4.86
CA VAL A 108 -15.96 -4.88 4.58
C VAL A 108 -14.65 -4.62 5.32
N LYS A 109 -14.31 -3.37 5.63
CA LYS A 109 -13.08 -3.01 6.36
C LYS A 109 -13.06 -3.54 7.80
N ASP A 110 -14.20 -3.58 8.47
CA ASP A 110 -14.28 -4.00 9.89
C ASP A 110 -13.86 -5.47 10.10
N PRO A 111 -14.41 -6.47 9.37
CA PRO A 111 -13.97 -7.86 9.49
C PRO A 111 -12.61 -8.16 8.85
N SER A 112 -12.06 -7.25 8.02
CA SER A 112 -10.72 -7.36 7.41
C SER A 112 -10.42 -8.75 6.80
N PRO A 113 -11.18 -9.17 5.77
CA PRO A 113 -10.97 -10.47 5.12
C PRO A 113 -9.53 -10.62 4.61
N SER A 114 -9.03 -11.86 4.59
CA SER A 114 -7.66 -12.19 4.16
C SER A 114 -7.60 -13.05 2.89
N ASP A 115 -8.75 -13.52 2.41
CA ASP A 115 -8.86 -14.37 1.23
C ASP A 115 -10.20 -14.16 0.50
N MET A 116 -10.35 -14.80 -0.66
CA MET A 116 -11.55 -14.67 -1.48
C MET A 116 -12.80 -15.30 -0.85
N VAL A 117 -12.64 -16.30 0.02
CA VAL A 117 -13.76 -17.01 0.65
C VAL A 117 -14.38 -16.11 1.73
N SER A 118 -13.54 -15.59 2.61
CA SER A 118 -13.92 -14.65 3.66
C SER A 118 -14.51 -13.36 3.08
N LEU A 119 -13.93 -12.79 2.02
CA LEU A 119 -14.46 -11.60 1.36
C LEU A 119 -15.89 -11.83 0.83
N LYS A 120 -16.14 -12.96 0.16
CA LYS A 120 -17.49 -13.32 -0.34
C LYS A 120 -18.48 -13.57 0.79
N ALA A 121 -18.04 -14.19 1.89
CA ALA A 121 -18.88 -14.43 3.06
C ALA A 121 -19.32 -13.09 3.71
N VAL A 122 -18.38 -12.15 3.88
CA VAL A 122 -18.67 -10.79 4.38
C VAL A 122 -19.64 -10.06 3.44
N ALA A 123 -19.41 -10.14 2.13
CA ALA A 123 -20.27 -9.51 1.13
C ALA A 123 -21.70 -10.08 1.15
N SER A 124 -21.84 -11.40 1.33
CA SER A 124 -23.16 -12.05 1.45
C SER A 124 -23.88 -11.59 2.72
N ALA A 125 -23.18 -11.56 3.86
CA ALA A 125 -23.73 -11.07 5.12
C ALA A 125 -24.19 -9.61 5.06
N TYR A 126 -23.49 -8.77 4.29
CA TYR A 126 -23.91 -7.38 4.05
C TYR A 126 -25.27 -7.29 3.36
N ILE A 127 -25.47 -8.06 2.29
CA ILE A 127 -26.73 -8.08 1.53
C ILE A 127 -27.85 -8.68 2.37
N ASP A 128 -27.59 -9.76 3.11
CA ASP A 128 -28.58 -10.38 3.99
C ASP A 128 -29.06 -9.41 5.09
N ALA A 129 -28.14 -8.60 5.64
CA ALA A 129 -28.48 -7.57 6.62
C ALA A 129 -29.14 -6.33 5.99
N ARG A 130 -28.99 -6.13 4.67
CA ARG A 130 -29.46 -4.93 3.95
C ARG A 130 -30.08 -5.30 2.59
N PRO A 131 -31.23 -6.00 2.56
CA PRO A 131 -31.81 -6.55 1.33
C PRO A 131 -32.23 -5.51 0.27
N ASN A 132 -32.29 -4.22 0.65
CA ASN A 132 -32.62 -3.12 -0.26
C ASN A 132 -31.38 -2.35 -0.77
N LYS A 133 -30.16 -2.77 -0.43
CA LYS A 133 -28.92 -2.14 -0.90
C LYS A 133 -28.15 -3.07 -1.84
N SER A 134 -27.52 -2.49 -2.85
CA SER A 134 -26.47 -3.15 -3.63
C SER A 134 -25.11 -2.93 -2.97
N PHE A 135 -24.07 -3.51 -3.59
CA PHE A 135 -22.68 -3.14 -3.35
C PHE A 135 -22.39 -1.74 -3.87
#